data_AF-A0A7T4Y6W5-F1
#
_entry.id   AF-A0A7T4Y6W5-F1
#
_cell.length_a   1.000
_cell.length_b   1.000
_cell.length_c   1.000
_cell.angle_alpha   90.00
_cell.angle_beta   90.00
_cell.angle_gamma   90.00
#
_symmetry.space_group_name_H-M   'P 1'
#
loop_
_entity.id
_entity.type
_entity.pdbx_description
1 polymer ?
#
loop_
_entity_poly.entity_id
_entity_poly.type
_entity_poly.pdbx_seq_one_letter_code
_entity_poly.pdbx_strand_id
1 'polypeptide(L)'
;MPTYIKIAGTDFDISHLAPYRTVVDVPLRGGQVKRMRVEIAYTNHCYSRRPIDALREEIPAGYLIRDGAKVRMFCPRRYRLSLNLPRIMSALIRSETRVWSVAGNNFVQVELVDDEADAIHTTINYYVMMRIQKHAPPEEPKLIRVRVETAFPEDVLYYDKPVLKKPFSFRKLLACVWEERDPNDLAPRSHRNAGGKKSVSKSKRPLDKGGVRK
;
A
#
# COMPACT_ATOMS: atom_id res chain seq x y z
N MET A 1 6.99 21.23 8.35
CA MET A 1 6.31 20.52 9.45
C MET A 1 7.14 20.71 10.70
N PRO A 2 6.53 20.79 11.90
CA PRO A 2 7.28 20.81 13.14
C PRO A 2 8.08 19.52 13.28
N THR A 3 9.31 19.62 13.80
CA THR A 3 10.17 18.48 14.12
C THR A 3 9.91 17.91 15.51
N TYR A 4 9.23 18.66 16.37
CA TYR A 4 8.84 18.23 17.71
C TYR A 4 7.37 18.52 17.99
N ILE A 5 6.75 17.71 18.86
CA ILE A 5 5.42 17.95 19.42
C ILE A 5 5.48 17.86 20.94
N LYS A 6 4.69 18.68 21.64
CA LYS A 6 4.60 18.67 23.10
C LYS A 6 3.39 17.88 23.57
N ILE A 7 3.61 16.82 24.34
CA ILE A 7 2.58 15.94 24.90
C ILE A 7 2.71 15.95 26.42
N ALA A 8 1.69 16.45 27.11
CA ALA A 8 1.65 16.57 28.58
C ALA A 8 2.95 17.19 29.17
N GLY A 9 3.51 18.20 28.49
CA GLY A 9 4.75 18.88 28.89
C GLY A 9 6.03 18.29 28.30
N THR A 10 6.02 17.04 27.86
CA THR A 10 7.18 16.33 27.28
C THR A 10 7.29 16.56 25.78
N ASP A 11 8.51 16.81 25.30
CA ASP A 11 8.79 16.96 23.86
C ASP A 11 9.08 15.61 23.20
N PHE A 12 8.39 15.33 22.10
CA PHE A 12 8.56 14.13 21.28
C PHE A 12 9.07 14.53 19.90
N ASP A 13 10.15 13.88 19.46
CA ASP A 13 10.75 14.09 18.14
C ASP A 13 9.94 13.37 17.04
N ILE A 14 9.47 14.12 16.04
CA ILE A 14 8.75 13.59 14.88
C ILE A 14 9.49 13.87 13.57
N SER A 15 10.78 14.21 13.63
CA SER A 15 11.61 14.49 12.46
C SER A 15 11.75 13.29 11.51
N HIS A 16 11.62 12.06 12.02
CA HIS A 16 11.56 10.85 11.19
C HIS A 16 10.34 10.82 10.27
N LEU A 17 9.31 11.63 10.55
CA LEU A 17 8.12 11.78 9.71
C LEU A 17 8.17 13.04 8.83
N ALA A 18 9.34 13.68 8.72
CA ALA A 18 9.54 14.75 7.74
C ALA A 18 9.32 14.20 6.32
N PRO A 19 8.56 14.90 5.46
CA PRO A 19 8.44 14.52 4.06
C PRO A 19 9.79 14.50 3.37
N TYR A 20 10.00 13.51 2.49
CA TYR A 20 11.21 13.41 1.69
C TYR A 20 10.89 13.03 0.25
N ARG A 21 11.85 13.30 -0.64
CA ARG A 21 11.74 12.97 -2.06
C ARG A 21 12.80 11.95 -2.44
N THR A 22 12.42 11.05 -3.34
CA THR A 22 13.33 10.07 -3.94
C THR A 22 12.99 9.89 -5.41
N VAL A 23 13.80 9.11 -6.11
CA VAL A 23 13.64 8.80 -7.52
C VAL A 23 13.66 7.29 -7.70
N VAL A 24 12.72 6.77 -8.47
CA VAL A 24 12.58 5.34 -8.72
C VAL A 24 12.37 5.07 -10.21
N ASP A 25 13.00 4.03 -10.71
CA ASP A 25 12.80 3.55 -12.07
C ASP A 25 11.59 2.64 -12.11
N VAL A 26 10.58 3.06 -12.88
CA VAL A 26 9.28 2.40 -12.96
C VAL A 26 9.08 1.86 -14.37
N PRO A 27 8.86 0.54 -14.52
CA PRO A 27 8.51 -0.04 -15.81
C PRO A 27 7.08 0.37 -16.19
N LEU A 28 6.96 1.07 -17.31
CA LEU A 28 5.71 1.47 -17.93
C LEU A 28 5.22 0.42 -18.94
N ARG A 29 3.99 0.60 -19.42
CA ARG A 29 3.46 -0.24 -20.49
C ARG A 29 4.29 -0.05 -21.78
N GLY A 30 4.52 -1.14 -22.51
CA GLY A 30 5.31 -1.11 -23.74
C GLY A 30 6.83 -1.23 -23.52
N GLY A 31 7.26 -1.57 -22.30
CA GLY A 31 8.66 -1.87 -21.99
C GLY A 31 9.54 -0.65 -21.72
N GLN A 32 8.96 0.55 -21.73
CA GLN A 32 9.66 1.78 -21.36
C GLN A 32 9.92 1.82 -19.86
N VAL A 33 11.05 2.39 -19.44
CA VAL A 33 11.36 2.67 -18.04
C VAL A 33 11.34 4.17 -17.81
N LYS A 34 10.55 4.62 -16.83
CA LYS A 34 10.47 6.03 -16.44
C LYS A 34 11.13 6.24 -15.09
N ARG A 35 12.11 7.14 -15.06
CA ARG A 35 12.69 7.67 -13.83
C ARG A 35 11.71 8.67 -13.19
N MET A 36 10.94 8.22 -12.19
CA MET A 36 9.87 8.97 -11.54
C MET A 36 10.33 9.62 -10.25
N ARG A 37 9.98 10.90 -10.06
CA ARG A 37 10.10 11.57 -8.75
C ARG A 37 8.96 11.13 -7.86
N VAL A 38 9.28 10.70 -6.64
CA VAL A 38 8.31 10.27 -5.64
C VAL A 38 8.51 11.09 -4.37
N GLU A 39 7.44 11.70 -3.89
CA GLU A 39 7.41 12.40 -2.62
C GLU A 39 6.67 11.54 -1.59
N ILE A 40 7.32 11.25 -0.48
CA ILE A 40 6.74 10.54 0.66
C ILE A 40 6.37 11.57 1.71
N ALA A 41 5.14 11.52 2.18
CA ALA A 41 4.63 12.39 3.24
C ALA A 41 3.86 11.58 4.28
N TYR A 42 3.88 12.04 5.53
CA TYR A 42 3.26 11.37 6.66
C TYR A 42 2.18 12.27 7.28
N THR A 43 1.12 11.67 7.82
CA THR A 43 0.14 12.40 8.62
C THR A 43 0.41 12.23 10.10
N ASN A 44 -0.23 13.06 10.92
CA ASN A 44 -0.22 12.88 12.37
C ASN A 44 -0.91 11.59 12.83
N HIS A 45 -1.64 10.85 11.96
CA HIS A 45 -2.28 9.57 12.33
C HIS A 45 -1.25 8.44 12.52
N CYS A 46 -0.02 8.63 12.04
CA CYS A 46 1.09 7.71 12.27
C CYS A 46 1.51 7.62 13.74
N TYR A 47 1.25 8.66 14.55
CA TYR A 47 1.58 8.68 15.99
C TYR A 47 0.36 9.01 16.88
N SER A 48 -0.84 9.14 16.30
CA SER A 48 -2.06 9.45 17.04
C SER A 48 -3.20 8.51 16.68
N ARG A 49 -4.19 8.41 17.56
CA ARG A 49 -5.41 7.62 17.36
C ARG A 49 -6.65 8.41 17.73
N ARG A 50 -7.81 7.90 17.33
CA ARG A 50 -9.09 8.39 17.86
C ARG A 50 -9.30 7.83 19.28
N PRO A 51 -10.05 8.53 20.13
CA PRO A 51 -10.60 7.94 21.34
C PRO A 51 -11.51 6.74 20.97
N ILE A 52 -11.65 5.79 21.89
CA ILE A 52 -12.57 4.66 21.72
C ILE A 52 -13.99 5.09 22.10
N ASP A 53 -14.82 5.33 21.09
CA ASP A 53 -16.22 5.77 21.28
C ASP A 53 -17.02 4.77 22.12
N ALA A 54 -16.84 3.46 21.89
CA ALA A 54 -17.54 2.40 22.62
C ALA A 54 -17.23 2.38 24.12
N LEU A 55 -16.06 2.90 24.52
CA LEU A 55 -15.65 3.01 25.92
C LEU A 55 -15.85 4.42 26.48
N ARG A 56 -16.37 5.36 25.68
CA ARG A 56 -16.45 6.79 26.01
C ARG A 56 -15.11 7.34 26.50
N GLU A 57 -14.04 6.91 25.84
CA GLU A 57 -12.69 7.28 26.25
C GLU A 57 -12.49 8.80 26.12
N GLU A 58 -12.07 9.44 27.22
CA GLU A 58 -11.72 10.85 27.21
C GLU A 58 -10.26 11.05 26.79
N ILE A 59 -9.97 12.18 26.16
CA ILE A 59 -8.59 12.55 25.82
C ILE A 59 -7.92 13.08 27.09
N PRO A 60 -6.82 12.45 27.55
CA PRO A 60 -6.07 12.96 28.69
C PRO A 60 -5.57 14.39 28.45
N ALA A 61 -5.52 15.19 29.52
CA ALA A 61 -5.01 16.55 29.44
C ALA A 61 -3.59 16.58 28.83
N GLY A 62 -3.38 17.42 27.83
CA GLY A 62 -2.10 17.53 27.12
C GLY A 62 -1.82 16.45 26.08
N TYR A 63 -2.74 15.51 25.82
CA TYR A 63 -2.59 14.48 24.78
C TYR A 63 -3.29 14.80 23.46
N LEU A 64 -4.03 15.91 23.38
CA LEU A 64 -4.77 16.30 22.19
C LEU A 64 -3.85 16.55 20.98
N ILE A 65 -4.10 15.85 19.89
CA ILE A 65 -3.50 16.08 18.58
C ILE A 65 -4.58 16.65 17.66
N ARG A 66 -4.41 17.89 17.21
CA ARG A 66 -5.34 18.55 16.27
C ARG A 66 -5.07 18.08 14.85
N ASP A 67 -6.12 17.63 14.15
CA ASP A 67 -6.10 17.23 12.74
C ASP A 67 -7.28 17.88 11.99
N GLY A 68 -7.21 19.20 11.81
CA GLY A 68 -8.35 19.99 11.32
C GLY A 68 -9.56 19.82 12.25
N ALA A 69 -10.69 19.38 11.70
CA ALA A 69 -11.92 19.08 12.45
C ALA A 69 -11.88 17.73 13.19
N LYS A 70 -10.89 16.87 12.92
CA LYS A 70 -10.79 15.56 13.55
C LYS A 70 -10.06 15.68 14.88
N VAL A 71 -10.66 15.09 15.90
CA VAL A 71 -10.09 15.00 17.26
C VAL A 71 -9.30 13.69 17.37
N ARG A 72 -8.04 13.79 17.80
CA ARG A 72 -7.15 12.65 18.01
C ARG A 72 -6.36 12.85 19.30
N MET A 73 -5.84 11.75 19.84
CA MET A 73 -4.92 11.77 20.97
C MET A 73 -3.61 11.09 20.61
N PHE A 74 -2.52 11.58 21.20
CA PHE A 74 -1.21 10.96 21.08
C PHE A 74 -1.24 9.52 21.58
N CYS A 75 -0.58 8.63 20.84
CA CYS A 75 -0.50 7.22 21.16
C CYS A 75 0.97 6.81 21.24
N PRO A 76 1.54 6.61 22.45
CA PRO A 76 2.96 6.27 22.63
C PRO A 76 3.39 5.05 21.82
N ARG A 77 2.55 4.01 21.79
CA ARG A 77 2.82 2.79 21.01
C ARG A 77 2.90 3.07 19.51
N ARG A 78 1.96 3.84 18.93
CA ARG A 78 2.02 4.24 17.52
C ARG A 78 3.24 5.09 17.23
N TYR A 79 3.56 6.04 18.11
CA TYR A 79 4.76 6.86 17.99
C TYR A 79 6.02 5.97 17.91
N ARG A 80 6.20 5.03 18.85
CA ARG A 80 7.34 4.09 18.82
C ARG A 80 7.39 3.29 17.53
N LEU A 81 6.26 2.70 17.12
CA LEU A 81 6.20 1.92 15.87
C LEU A 81 6.45 2.78 14.62
N SER A 82 6.06 4.06 14.64
CA SER A 82 6.24 4.98 13.52
C SER A 82 7.71 5.23 13.15
N LEU A 83 8.64 4.97 14.08
CA LEU A 83 10.08 5.02 13.81
C LEU A 83 10.51 4.03 12.72
N ASN A 84 9.73 2.96 12.49
CA ASN A 84 9.97 2.02 11.40
C ASN A 84 9.54 2.56 10.02
N LEU A 85 8.68 3.59 9.96
CA LEU A 85 8.06 4.03 8.70
C LEU A 85 9.06 4.49 7.63
N PRO A 86 10.13 5.24 7.95
CA PRO A 86 11.14 5.59 6.93
C PRO A 86 11.79 4.35 6.30
N ARG A 87 12.14 3.35 7.12
CA ARG A 87 12.71 2.07 6.66
C ARG A 87 11.71 1.32 5.78
N ILE A 88 10.47 1.17 6.25
CA ILE A 88 9.40 0.46 5.53
C ILE A 88 9.14 1.12 4.16
N MET A 89 8.97 2.45 4.14
CA MET A 89 8.70 3.17 2.89
C MET A 89 9.90 3.12 1.93
N SER A 90 11.13 3.24 2.45
CA SER A 90 12.34 3.11 1.64
C SER A 90 12.50 1.70 1.03
N ALA A 91 12.17 0.65 1.79
CA ALA A 91 12.16 -0.72 1.29
C ALA A 91 11.08 -0.90 0.22
N LEU A 92 9.85 -0.43 0.50
CA LEU A 92 8.70 -0.52 -0.40
C LEU A 92 8.95 0.14 -1.76
N ILE A 93 9.60 1.31 -1.78
CA ILE A 93 9.93 2.02 -3.02
C ILE A 93 10.97 1.27 -3.84
N ARG A 94 11.94 0.62 -3.18
CA ARG A 94 13.06 -0.06 -3.83
C ARG A 94 12.72 -1.48 -4.27
N SER A 95 11.68 -2.10 -3.73
CA SER A 95 11.35 -3.49 -3.98
C SER A 95 10.12 -3.70 -4.87
N GLU A 96 9.83 -4.96 -5.19
CA GLU A 96 8.56 -5.42 -5.75
C GLU A 96 7.57 -5.86 -4.63
N THR A 97 7.72 -5.31 -3.42
CA THR A 97 6.88 -5.68 -2.27
C THR A 97 5.41 -5.49 -2.61
N ARG A 98 4.59 -6.44 -2.13
CA ARG A 98 3.15 -6.45 -2.35
C ARG A 98 2.48 -5.33 -1.59
N VAL A 99 1.53 -4.70 -2.24
CA VAL A 99 0.56 -3.76 -1.67
C VAL A 99 -0.83 -4.17 -2.10
N TRP A 100 -1.82 -3.85 -1.27
CA TRP A 100 -3.21 -4.25 -1.47
C TRP A 100 -4.08 -3.02 -1.61
N SER A 101 -5.04 -3.03 -2.54
CA SER A 101 -6.09 -2.02 -2.59
C SER A 101 -7.07 -2.23 -1.43
N VAL A 102 -7.51 -1.15 -0.81
CA VAL A 102 -8.53 -1.12 0.24
C VAL A 102 -9.58 -0.04 -0.07
N ALA A 103 -10.64 0.06 0.73
CA ALA A 103 -11.73 1.01 0.50
C ALA A 103 -11.23 2.48 0.44
N GLY A 104 -11.94 3.32 -0.31
CA GLY A 104 -11.69 4.77 -0.38
C GLY A 104 -10.43 5.17 -1.16
N ASN A 105 -10.04 4.39 -2.17
CA ASN A 105 -8.84 4.61 -3.00
C ASN A 105 -7.55 4.69 -2.17
N ASN A 106 -7.49 3.90 -1.10
CA ASN A 106 -6.28 3.73 -0.32
C ASN A 106 -5.63 2.39 -0.67
N PHE A 107 -4.36 2.29 -0.32
CA PHE A 107 -3.55 1.09 -0.41
C PHE A 107 -3.00 0.76 0.95
N VAL A 108 -2.73 -0.50 1.21
CA VAL A 108 -2.12 -0.93 2.45
C VAL A 108 -0.92 -1.82 2.15
N GLN A 109 0.13 -1.66 2.95
CA GLN A 109 1.23 -2.61 3.09
C GLN A 109 1.18 -3.17 4.51
N VAL A 110 1.51 -4.45 4.65
CA VAL A 110 1.58 -5.12 5.95
C VAL A 110 3.03 -5.55 6.16
N GLU A 111 3.64 -5.04 7.22
CA GLU A 111 5.00 -5.36 7.63
C GLU A 111 4.97 -6.10 8.96
N LEU A 112 5.85 -7.09 9.14
CA LEU A 112 6.13 -7.63 10.47
C LEU A 112 7.14 -6.72 11.19
N VAL A 113 6.75 -6.23 12.36
CA VAL A 113 7.62 -5.39 13.20
C VAL A 113 7.66 -5.93 14.60
N ASP A 114 8.79 -5.72 15.25
CA ASP A 114 8.93 -6.01 16.66
C ASP A 114 8.25 -4.92 17.49
N ASP A 115 7.50 -5.36 18.49
CA ASP A 115 6.74 -4.52 19.37
C ASP A 115 7.01 -4.88 20.82
N GLU A 116 7.62 -3.94 21.52
CA GLU A 116 7.92 -3.99 22.94
C GLU A 116 6.86 -3.21 23.71
N ALA A 117 5.75 -3.87 24.00
CA ALA A 117 4.73 -3.35 24.90
C ALA A 117 4.88 -4.05 26.26
N ASP A 118 4.95 -3.27 27.34
CA ASP A 118 4.95 -3.78 28.71
C ASP A 118 6.02 -4.86 29.00
N ALA A 119 7.24 -4.67 28.46
CA ALA A 119 8.38 -5.59 28.56
C ALA A 119 8.18 -6.97 27.90
N ILE A 120 7.12 -7.15 27.10
CA ILE A 120 6.91 -8.31 26.25
C ILE A 120 7.35 -7.96 24.84
N HIS A 121 8.30 -8.73 24.31
CA HIS A 121 8.73 -8.61 22.91
C HIS A 121 7.87 -9.53 22.04
N THR A 122 7.12 -8.95 21.11
CA THR A 122 6.28 -9.68 20.17
C THR A 122 6.50 -9.20 18.75
N THR A 123 6.42 -10.09 17.77
CA THR A 123 6.38 -9.70 16.35
C THR A 123 4.93 -9.62 15.91
N ILE A 124 4.53 -8.48 15.37
CA ILE A 124 3.13 -8.19 15.02
C ILE A 124 3.01 -7.67 13.59
N ASN A 125 1.81 -7.79 13.01
CA ASN A 125 1.49 -7.11 11.77
C ASN A 125 1.31 -5.60 12.03
N TYR A 126 2.01 -4.79 11.23
CA TYR A 126 1.89 -3.34 11.20
C TYR A 126 1.35 -2.90 9.84
N TYR A 127 0.15 -2.34 9.86
CA TYR A 127 -0.56 -1.88 8.67
C TYR A 127 -0.13 -0.45 8.35
N VAL A 128 0.43 -0.24 7.16
CA VAL A 128 0.77 1.07 6.61
C VAL A 128 -0.24 1.42 5.52
N MET A 129 -1.22 2.26 5.85
CA MET A 129 -2.24 2.68 4.90
C MET A 129 -1.85 4.00 4.23
N MET A 130 -1.89 4.01 2.90
CA MET A 130 -1.37 5.10 2.08
C MET A 130 -2.33 5.49 0.96
N ARG A 131 -2.29 6.76 0.59
CA ARG A 131 -2.90 7.30 -0.62
C ARG A 131 -1.80 7.67 -1.60
N ILE A 132 -1.99 7.31 -2.87
CA ILE A 132 -1.00 7.54 -3.92
C ILE A 132 -1.65 8.30 -5.05
N GLN A 133 -1.06 9.43 -5.42
CA GLN A 133 -1.62 10.35 -6.41
C GLN A 133 -0.51 10.91 -7.29
N LYS A 134 -0.81 11.11 -8.56
CA LYS A 134 0.02 11.91 -9.45
C LYS A 134 -0.19 13.38 -9.13
N HIS A 135 0.90 14.10 -8.91
CA HIS A 135 0.92 15.54 -8.75
C HIS A 135 1.58 16.14 -9.98
N ALA A 136 0.81 16.88 -10.77
CA ALA A 136 1.21 17.41 -12.07
C ALA A 136 0.75 18.87 -12.24
N PRO A 137 1.23 19.80 -11.41
CA PRO A 137 0.92 21.21 -11.59
C PRO A 137 1.52 21.71 -12.94
N PRO A 138 0.90 22.70 -13.61
CA PRO A 138 1.31 23.13 -14.95
C PRO A 138 2.77 23.58 -15.06
N GLU A 139 3.31 24.18 -14.00
CA GLU A 139 4.62 24.84 -14.01
C GLU A 139 5.71 24.08 -13.23
N GLU A 140 5.39 22.94 -12.61
CA GLU A 140 6.38 22.14 -11.86
C GLU A 140 6.57 20.73 -12.44
N PRO A 141 7.76 20.14 -12.26
CA PRO A 141 7.98 18.76 -12.66
C PRO A 141 7.00 17.78 -11.99
N LYS A 142 6.34 16.98 -12.82
CA LYS A 142 5.41 15.92 -12.36
C LYS A 142 6.09 14.98 -11.38
N LEU A 143 5.38 14.60 -10.32
CA LEU A 143 5.79 13.63 -9.32
C LEU A 143 4.64 12.73 -8.90
N ILE A 144 4.95 11.60 -8.27
CA ILE A 144 3.97 10.81 -7.52
C ILE A 144 4.08 11.16 -6.05
N ARG A 145 2.97 11.56 -5.42
CA ARG A 145 2.88 11.75 -3.97
C ARG A 145 2.31 10.50 -3.34
N VAL A 146 3.05 9.93 -2.39
CA VAL A 146 2.63 8.83 -1.53
C VAL A 146 2.45 9.42 -0.13
N ARG A 147 1.20 9.57 0.29
CA ARG A 147 0.85 10.04 1.63
C ARG A 147 0.50 8.85 2.50
N VAL A 148 1.29 8.59 3.54
CA VAL A 148 0.95 7.62 4.58
C VAL A 148 -0.16 8.24 5.43
N GLU A 149 -1.40 7.81 5.17
CA GLU A 149 -2.61 8.35 5.79
C GLU A 149 -2.73 7.91 7.25
N THR A 150 -2.31 6.69 7.58
CA THR A 150 -2.25 6.16 8.95
C THR A 150 -1.37 4.92 8.99
N ALA A 151 -0.79 4.61 10.14
CA ALA A 151 -0.10 3.35 10.36
C ALA A 151 -0.36 2.81 11.78
N PHE A 152 -0.63 1.50 11.90
CA PHE A 152 -1.10 0.92 13.16
C PHE A 152 -0.88 -0.59 13.31
N PRO A 153 -0.69 -1.08 14.54
CA PRO A 153 -0.57 -2.52 14.82
C PRO A 153 -1.91 -3.26 14.74
N GLU A 154 -1.88 -4.57 14.49
CA GLU A 154 -3.07 -5.42 14.25
C GLU A 154 -4.03 -5.56 15.43
N ASP A 155 -3.52 -5.50 16.65
CA ASP A 155 -4.24 -5.73 17.91
C ASP A 155 -5.00 -4.50 18.41
N VAL A 156 -5.12 -3.49 17.56
CA VAL A 156 -5.72 -2.20 17.89
C VAL A 156 -7.25 -2.35 17.75
N LEU A 157 -7.95 -2.43 18.88
CA LEU A 157 -9.43 -2.31 19.06
C LEU A 157 -10.08 -1.07 18.39
N TYR A 158 -9.28 -0.24 17.72
CA TYR A 158 -9.62 1.09 17.28
C TYR A 158 -9.88 1.17 15.76
N TYR A 159 -9.57 0.10 15.01
CA TYR A 159 -9.73 0.05 13.55
C TYR A 159 -10.23 -1.32 13.10
N ASP A 160 -11.20 -1.31 12.19
CA ASP A 160 -11.53 -2.52 11.45
C ASP A 160 -10.31 -2.97 10.65
N LYS A 161 -9.98 -4.27 10.72
CA LYS A 161 -8.93 -4.84 9.88
C LYS A 161 -9.27 -4.51 8.42
N PRO A 162 -8.33 -3.93 7.65
CA PRO A 162 -8.63 -3.54 6.29
C PRO A 162 -8.97 -4.78 5.46
N VAL A 163 -10.07 -4.72 4.72
CA VAL A 163 -10.43 -5.78 3.76
C VAL A 163 -9.48 -5.68 2.57
N LEU A 164 -8.51 -6.59 2.54
CA LEU A 164 -7.48 -6.64 1.52
C LEU A 164 -8.05 -7.17 0.21
N LYS A 165 -7.94 -6.38 -0.87
CA LYS A 165 -8.28 -6.84 -2.22
C LYS A 165 -7.07 -7.53 -2.87
N LYS A 166 -7.06 -7.63 -4.20
CA LYS A 166 -5.96 -8.24 -4.95
C LYS A 166 -4.63 -7.52 -4.70
N PRO A 167 -3.52 -8.25 -4.45
CA PRO A 167 -2.20 -7.64 -4.32
C PRO A 167 -1.60 -7.28 -5.68
N PHE A 168 -0.76 -6.26 -5.70
CA PHE A 168 0.10 -5.89 -6.81
C PHE A 168 1.44 -5.38 -6.26
N SER A 169 2.48 -5.33 -7.11
CA SER A 169 3.74 -4.75 -6.67
C SER A 169 3.65 -3.23 -6.62
N PHE A 170 4.39 -2.62 -5.71
CA PHE A 170 4.40 -1.17 -5.54
C PHE A 170 4.82 -0.44 -6.82
N ARG A 171 5.83 -0.94 -7.55
CA ARG A 171 6.25 -0.33 -8.83
C ARG A 171 5.16 -0.37 -9.89
N LYS A 172 4.39 -1.46 -9.99
CA LYS A 172 3.24 -1.54 -10.90
C LYS A 172 2.14 -0.54 -10.52
N LEU A 173 1.94 -0.31 -9.23
CA LEU A 173 1.02 0.71 -8.75
C LEU A 173 1.47 2.11 -9.16
N LEU A 174 2.75 2.44 -8.97
CA LEU A 174 3.31 3.72 -9.44
C LEU A 174 3.11 3.92 -10.95
N ALA A 175 3.33 2.86 -11.75
CA ALA A 175 3.09 2.89 -13.19
C ALA A 175 1.63 3.21 -13.52
N CYS A 176 0.68 2.54 -12.86
CA CYS A 176 -0.75 2.78 -13.07
C CYS A 176 -1.16 4.19 -12.71
N VAL A 177 -0.71 4.71 -11.57
CA VAL A 177 -1.01 6.08 -11.14
C VAL A 177 -0.40 7.09 -12.11
N TRP A 178 0.81 6.85 -12.61
CA TRP A 178 1.45 7.73 -13.58
C TRP A 178 0.71 7.79 -14.92
N GLU A 179 0.27 6.62 -15.40
CA GLU A 179 -0.47 6.43 -16.65
C GLU A 179 -1.98 6.68 -16.51
N GLU A 180 -2.45 7.06 -15.30
CA GLU A 180 -3.86 7.32 -14.98
C GLU A 180 -4.78 6.12 -15.27
N ARG A 181 -4.30 4.91 -14.93
CA ARG A 181 -5.02 3.65 -15.07
C ARG A 181 -5.51 3.14 -13.73
N ASP A 182 -6.63 2.41 -13.72
CA ASP A 182 -7.07 1.69 -12.53
C ASP A 182 -6.07 0.55 -12.22
N PRO A 183 -5.44 0.51 -11.02
CA PRO A 183 -4.61 -0.60 -10.60
C PRO A 183 -5.35 -1.94 -10.55
N ASN A 184 -6.67 -1.94 -10.41
CA ASN A 184 -7.50 -3.14 -10.42
C ASN A 184 -7.69 -3.73 -11.82
N ASP A 185 -7.50 -2.93 -12.89
CA ASP A 185 -7.56 -3.40 -14.29
C ASP A 185 -6.33 -4.24 -14.68
N LEU A 186 -5.35 -4.38 -13.77
CA LEU A 186 -4.16 -5.21 -13.95
C LEU A 186 -4.42 -6.73 -13.85
N ALA A 187 -5.65 -7.19 -14.05
CA ALA A 187 -5.89 -8.61 -14.21
C ALA A 187 -5.05 -9.14 -15.38
N PRO A 188 -4.29 -10.26 -15.21
CA PRO A 188 -3.86 -10.97 -16.40
C PRO A 188 -5.13 -11.27 -17.18
N ARG A 189 -5.15 -10.91 -18.47
CA ARG A 189 -6.11 -11.53 -19.38
C ARG A 189 -5.93 -13.02 -19.13
N SER A 190 -6.95 -13.69 -18.58
CA SER A 190 -6.96 -15.13 -18.66
C SER A 190 -6.72 -15.41 -20.14
N HIS A 191 -5.67 -16.15 -20.44
CA HIS A 191 -5.62 -16.83 -21.71
C HIS A 191 -6.87 -17.70 -21.71
N ARG A 192 -7.98 -17.16 -22.24
CA ARG A 192 -8.99 -18.00 -22.87
C ARG A 192 -8.18 -18.67 -23.96
N ASN A 193 -7.75 -19.90 -23.67
CA ASN A 193 -7.45 -20.85 -24.71
C ASN A 193 -8.62 -20.71 -25.69
N ALA A 194 -8.31 -20.19 -26.87
CA ALA A 194 -9.15 -20.37 -28.04
C ALA A 194 -9.13 -21.88 -28.28
N GLY A 195 -9.95 -22.60 -27.53
CA GLY A 195 -10.29 -23.98 -27.76
C GLY A 195 -10.93 -24.00 -29.14
N GLY A 196 -10.10 -24.32 -30.14
CA GLY A 196 -10.53 -24.53 -31.49
C GLY A 196 -11.73 -25.46 -31.49
N LYS A 197 -12.79 -25.02 -32.16
CA LYS A 197 -13.87 -25.89 -32.61
C LYS A 197 -13.23 -27.11 -33.29
N LYS A 198 -13.23 -28.27 -32.62
CA LYS A 198 -13.07 -29.54 -33.32
C LYS A 198 -14.40 -29.81 -34.04
N SER A 199 -14.45 -29.37 -35.29
CA SER A 199 -15.36 -29.91 -36.29
C SER A 199 -15.14 -31.42 -36.40
N VAL A 200 -16.15 -32.20 -36.06
CA VAL A 200 -16.19 -33.64 -36.31
C VAL A 200 -16.34 -33.84 -37.82
N SER A 201 -15.23 -34.06 -38.51
CA SER A 201 -15.24 -34.54 -39.90
C SER A 201 -15.24 -36.08 -39.87
N LYS A 202 -16.37 -36.68 -40.28
CA LYS A 202 -16.47 -38.10 -40.62
C LYS A 202 -15.52 -38.42 -41.79
N SER A 203 -14.40 -39.07 -41.52
CA SER A 203 -13.57 -39.69 -42.56
C SER A 203 -14.11 -41.07 -42.91
N LYS A 204 -14.57 -41.19 -44.16
CA LYS A 204 -14.93 -42.44 -44.84
C LYS A 204 -13.71 -43.39 -44.88
N ARG A 205 -13.95 -44.69 -44.62
CA ARG A 205 -12.99 -45.77 -44.91
C ARG A 205 -12.81 -45.90 -46.42
N PRO A 206 -11.57 -45.99 -46.94
CA PRO A 206 -11.34 -46.58 -48.26
C PRO A 206 -11.28 -48.10 -48.15
N LEU A 207 -11.85 -48.74 -49.17
CA LEU A 207 -11.59 -50.14 -49.51
C LEU A 207 -10.10 -50.29 -49.83
N ASP A 208 -9.49 -51.38 -49.37
CA ASP A 208 -8.34 -51.95 -50.07
C ASP A 208 -8.73 -53.34 -50.61
N LYS A 209 -8.52 -53.47 -51.91
CA LYS A 209 -8.80 -54.64 -52.75
C LYS A 209 -7.50 -54.95 -53.49
N GLY A 210 -7.12 -56.23 -53.46
CA GLY A 210 -6.12 -56.82 -54.34
C GLY A 210 -4.96 -57.39 -53.53
N GLY A 211 -4.54 -58.64 -53.67
CA GLY A 211 -4.77 -59.69 -54.67
C GLY A 211 -3.56 -60.64 -54.52
N VAL A 212 -3.75 -61.91 -54.13
CA VAL A 212 -3.80 -63.10 -55.01
C VAL A 212 -2.43 -63.57 -55.55
N ARG A 213 -2.16 -64.88 -55.29
CA ARG A 213 -1.22 -65.85 -55.92
C ARG A 213 0.26 -65.74 -55.53
N LYS A 214 0.99 -66.84 -55.31
CA LYS A 214 0.88 -68.23 -55.76
C LYS A 214 1.00 -69.23 -54.62
#